data_AF-A0A8I6XLV7-F1
#
_entry.id   AF-A0A8I6XLV7-F1
#
_cell.length_a   1.000
_cell.length_b   1.000
_cell.length_c   1.000
_cell.angle_alpha   90.00
_cell.angle_beta   90.00
_cell.angle_gamma   90.00
#
_symmetry.space_group_name_H-M   'P 1'
#
loop_
_entity.id
_entity.type
_entity.pdbx_description
1 polymer ?
#
loop_
_entity_poly.entity_id
_entity_poly.type
_entity_poly.pdbx_seq_one_letter_code
_entity_poly.pdbx_strand_id
1 'polypeptide(L)'
;MRATRRARIVGAVLELYHAKLALMPLSSKMDFCEFCVAWSGKHGSDEKARIASAQSGEERWRRVPMPWELFQPALRIVGHCLLGPTNSDELRTQATRAAQCLYLRAMETMDARAVLACRSVVRLSQMAEEPIPEPSFSGAVEANMAELEAMRANILSGKN
;
A
#
# COMPACT_ATOMS: atom_id res chain seq x y z
N MET A 1 24.37 -5.95 22.87
CA MET A 1 24.09 -6.49 21.51
C MET A 1 24.49 -5.48 20.43
N ARG A 2 25.19 -5.92 19.37
CA ARG A 2 25.54 -5.07 18.19
C ARG A 2 24.26 -4.74 17.40
N ALA A 3 24.12 -3.50 16.91
CA ALA A 3 22.89 -2.99 16.29
C ALA A 3 22.38 -3.85 15.11
N THR A 4 23.29 -4.41 14.32
CA THR A 4 22.99 -5.29 13.18
C THR A 4 22.36 -6.62 13.58
N ARG A 5 22.69 -7.17 14.75
CA ARG A 5 22.06 -8.40 15.26
C ARG A 5 20.61 -8.15 15.68
N ARG A 6 20.32 -6.98 16.24
CA ARG A 6 18.95 -6.62 16.64
C ARG A 6 18.00 -6.57 15.44
N ALA A 7 18.41 -5.93 14.34
CA ALA A 7 17.58 -5.86 13.14
C ALA A 7 17.25 -7.24 12.57
N ARG A 8 18.21 -8.17 12.55
CA ARG A 8 17.97 -9.55 12.10
C ARG A 8 17.04 -10.34 13.02
N ILE A 9 17.22 -10.22 14.33
CA ILE A 9 16.34 -10.88 15.31
C ILE A 9 14.91 -10.35 15.16
N VAL A 10 14.73 -9.03 15.11
CA VAL A 10 13.40 -8.42 14.94
C VAL A 10 12.82 -8.79 13.57
N GLY A 11 13.62 -8.79 12.51
CA GLY A 11 13.20 -9.24 11.18
C GLY A 11 12.64 -10.67 11.21
N ALA A 12 13.34 -11.62 11.85
CA ALA A 12 12.86 -12.99 12.00
C ALA A 12 11.55 -13.08 12.80
N VAL A 13 11.40 -12.27 13.85
CA VAL A 13 10.15 -12.18 14.62
C VAL A 13 9.00 -11.65 13.75
N LEU A 14 9.25 -10.64 12.92
CA LEU A 14 8.23 -10.12 11.99
C LEU A 14 7.86 -11.13 10.91
N GLU A 15 8.80 -11.98 10.47
CA GLU A 15 8.48 -13.07 9.56
C GLU A 15 7.56 -14.11 10.21
N LEU A 16 7.80 -14.46 11.48
CA LEU A 16 6.89 -15.32 12.25
C LEU A 16 5.51 -14.67 12.45
N TYR A 17 5.49 -13.37 12.73
CA TYR A 17 4.26 -12.59 12.82
C TYR A 17 3.48 -12.64 11.51
N HIS A 18 4.14 -12.39 10.38
CA HIS A 18 3.55 -12.48 9.04
C HIS A 18 2.99 -13.88 8.75
N ALA A 19 3.71 -14.94 9.14
CA ALA A 19 3.27 -16.33 8.93
C ALA A 19 1.96 -16.67 9.67
N LYS A 20 1.62 -15.93 10.73
CA LYS A 20 0.39 -16.09 11.51
C LYS A 20 -0.60 -14.93 11.35
N LEU A 21 -0.35 -14.00 10.42
CA LEU A 21 -1.09 -12.74 10.32
C LEU A 21 -2.60 -12.91 10.11
N ALA A 22 -3.01 -13.97 9.40
CA ALA A 22 -4.43 -14.28 9.20
C ALA A 22 -5.15 -14.64 10.52
N LEU A 23 -4.42 -15.23 11.48
CA LEU A 23 -4.95 -15.62 12.79
C LEU A 23 -4.81 -14.52 13.85
N MET A 24 -4.05 -13.46 13.57
CA MET A 24 -3.84 -12.36 14.52
C MET A 24 -5.11 -11.49 14.63
N PRO A 25 -5.45 -11.01 15.84
CA PRO A 25 -6.60 -10.14 16.04
C PRO A 25 -6.41 -8.79 15.33
N LEU A 26 -7.53 -8.11 15.06
CA LEU A 26 -7.53 -6.80 14.39
C LEU A 26 -6.67 -5.77 15.14
N SER A 27 -6.76 -5.71 16.47
CA SER A 27 -5.96 -4.80 17.31
C SER A 27 -4.46 -4.93 17.04
N SER A 28 -3.94 -6.16 17.02
CA SER A 28 -2.53 -6.42 16.73
C SER A 28 -2.10 -5.89 15.35
N LYS A 29 -2.99 -5.95 14.35
CA LYS A 29 -2.73 -5.41 13.00
C LYS A 29 -2.73 -3.88 12.99
N MET A 30 -3.66 -3.26 13.73
CA MET A 30 -3.74 -1.81 13.91
C MET A 30 -2.49 -1.26 14.59
N ASP A 31 -2.10 -1.87 15.72
CA ASP A 31 -0.91 -1.51 16.48
C ASP A 31 0.34 -1.63 15.61
N PHE A 32 0.44 -2.69 14.81
CA PHE A 32 1.55 -2.88 13.89
C PHE A 32 1.66 -1.74 12.86
N CYS A 33 0.54 -1.35 12.23
CA CYS A 33 0.52 -0.23 11.30
C CYS A 33 0.90 1.10 11.99
N GLU A 34 0.45 1.31 13.23
CA GLU A 34 0.83 2.48 14.02
C GLU A 34 2.33 2.51 14.33
N PHE A 35 2.91 1.37 14.71
CA PHE A 35 4.36 1.24 14.91
C PHE A 35 5.14 1.57 13.64
N CYS A 36 4.68 1.14 12.46
CA CYS A 36 5.30 1.50 11.18
C CYS A 36 5.31 3.03 10.93
N VAL A 37 4.21 3.72 11.24
CA VAL A 37 4.11 5.18 11.16
C VAL A 37 5.07 5.84 12.16
N ALA A 38 5.17 5.32 13.38
CA ALA A 38 6.10 5.85 14.36
C ALA A 38 7.57 5.65 13.94
N TRP A 39 7.92 4.49 13.38
CA TRP A 39 9.27 4.15 12.96
C TRP A 39 9.77 4.94 11.75
N SER A 40 8.87 5.35 10.84
CA SER A 40 9.23 6.24 9.73
C SER A 40 9.67 7.62 10.20
N GLY A 41 9.27 8.01 11.41
CA GLY A 41 9.37 9.37 11.91
C GLY A 41 8.24 10.24 11.37
N LYS A 42 7.80 11.23 12.17
CA LYS A 42 6.80 12.21 11.76
C LYS A 42 7.30 13.01 10.55
N HIS A 43 6.67 12.82 9.39
CA HIS A 43 6.79 13.70 8.23
C HIS A 43 5.64 14.73 8.28
N GLY A 44 5.60 15.52 9.36
CA GLY A 44 4.65 16.61 9.53
C GLY A 44 5.39 17.93 9.42
N SER A 45 4.82 18.89 8.70
CA SER A 45 5.29 20.28 8.51
C SER A 45 5.47 21.10 9.81
N ASP A 46 5.44 20.47 10.99
CA ASP A 46 5.52 21.14 12.29
C ASP A 46 6.87 20.86 12.96
N GLU A 47 7.90 21.56 12.49
CA GLU A 47 9.21 21.67 13.17
C GLU A 47 9.04 22.15 14.63
N LYS A 48 7.95 22.86 14.92
CA LYS A 48 7.59 23.39 16.25
C LYS A 48 7.25 22.30 17.29
N ALA A 49 6.86 21.09 16.86
CA ALA A 49 6.53 20.01 17.78
C ALA A 49 7.78 19.28 18.34
N ARG A 50 8.96 19.44 17.72
CA ARG A 50 10.20 18.79 18.18
C ARG A 50 10.69 19.31 19.53
N ILE A 51 10.54 20.62 19.77
CA ILE A 51 10.96 21.30 21.00
C ILE A 51 9.90 21.12 22.12
N ALA A 52 8.60 21.08 21.79
CA ALA A 52 7.53 20.95 22.78
C ALA A 52 7.42 19.54 23.40
N SER A 53 7.64 18.48 22.63
CA SER A 53 7.50 17.11 23.13
C SER A 53 8.75 16.57 23.83
N ALA A 54 9.76 17.41 24.09
CA ALA A 54 10.86 17.05 24.99
C ALA A 54 10.42 17.06 26.47
N GLN A 55 9.22 17.58 26.76
CA GLN A 55 8.74 17.81 28.13
C GLN A 55 7.58 16.88 28.56
N SER A 56 7.00 16.09 27.66
CA SER A 56 6.04 15.03 28.04
C SER A 56 6.75 13.68 28.06
N GLY A 57 6.72 12.98 29.20
CA GLY A 57 7.33 11.66 29.42
C GLY A 57 6.67 10.51 28.66
N GLU A 58 6.08 10.77 27.49
CA GLU A 58 5.63 9.74 26.58
C GLU A 58 6.86 9.14 25.90
N GLU A 59 6.96 7.82 25.85
CA GLU A 59 8.01 7.10 25.10
C GLU A 59 7.98 7.56 23.64
N ARG A 60 8.76 8.60 23.31
CA ARG A 60 8.89 9.09 21.95
C ARG A 60 9.57 8.01 21.15
N TRP A 61 8.77 7.24 20.42
CA TRP A 61 9.21 6.40 19.33
C TRP A 61 10.05 7.25 18.39
N ARG A 62 11.37 7.15 18.54
CA ARG A 62 12.31 7.79 17.63
C ARG A 62 12.30 7.04 16.32
N ARG A 63 12.59 7.77 15.25
CA ARG A 63 12.89 7.19 13.94
C ARG A 63 13.87 6.03 14.10
N VAL A 64 13.44 4.82 13.72
CA VAL A 64 14.26 3.59 13.81
C VAL A 64 14.98 3.40 12.48
N PRO A 65 16.30 3.15 12.43
CA PRO A 65 16.96 2.68 11.21
C PRO A 65 16.39 1.32 10.79
N MET A 66 15.72 1.27 9.63
CA MET A 66 15.18 0.03 9.07
C MET A 66 16.06 -0.42 7.91
N PRO A 67 17.03 -1.33 8.15
CA PRO A 67 17.70 -2.01 7.06
C PRO A 67 16.73 -2.93 6.32
N TRP A 68 17.12 -3.40 5.14
CA TRP A 68 16.25 -4.20 4.26
C TRP A 68 15.63 -5.43 4.95
N GLU A 69 16.37 -6.12 5.82
CA GLU A 69 15.90 -7.30 6.55
C GLU A 69 14.73 -7.01 7.51
N LEU A 70 14.62 -5.77 7.99
CA LEU A 70 13.51 -5.33 8.83
C LEU A 70 12.38 -4.72 8.00
N PHE A 71 12.74 -3.98 6.95
CA PHE A 71 11.79 -3.29 6.09
C PHE A 71 10.92 -4.28 5.29
N GLN A 72 11.54 -5.32 4.73
CA GLN A 72 10.86 -6.31 3.89
C GLN A 72 9.68 -7.00 4.61
N PRO A 73 9.85 -7.61 5.81
CA PRO A 73 8.73 -8.23 6.51
C PRO A 73 7.70 -7.19 6.98
N ALA A 74 8.14 -5.99 7.38
CA ALA A 74 7.21 -4.93 7.78
C ALA A 74 6.28 -4.51 6.64
N LEU A 75 6.83 -4.29 5.44
CA LEU A 75 6.02 -3.91 4.28
C LEU A 75 5.08 -5.05 3.84
N ARG A 76 5.48 -6.32 3.95
CA ARG A 76 4.59 -7.46 3.67
C ARG A 76 3.40 -7.50 4.61
N ILE A 77 3.62 -7.27 5.91
CA ILE A 77 2.55 -7.22 6.90
C ILE A 77 1.57 -6.08 6.57
N VAL A 78 2.08 -4.86 6.28
CA VAL A 78 1.23 -3.73 5.87
C VAL A 78 0.49 -4.04 4.57
N GLY A 79 1.15 -4.66 3.59
CA GLY A 79 0.53 -5.07 2.34
C GLY A 79 -0.62 -6.06 2.55
N HIS A 80 -0.49 -7.01 3.49
CA HIS A 80 -1.59 -7.89 3.85
C HIS A 80 -2.71 -7.18 4.60
N CYS A 81 -2.41 -6.18 5.44
CA CYS A 81 -3.45 -5.35 6.07
C CYS A 81 -4.23 -4.49 5.04
N LEU A 82 -3.60 -4.16 3.92
CA LEU A 82 -4.20 -3.38 2.82
C LEU A 82 -5.02 -4.23 1.85
N LEU A 83 -4.44 -5.33 1.38
CA LEU A 83 -4.91 -6.12 0.24
C LEU A 83 -5.38 -7.53 0.66
N GLY A 84 -5.25 -7.87 1.93
CA GLY A 84 -5.71 -9.15 2.47
C GLY A 84 -7.24 -9.21 2.56
N PRO A 85 -7.79 -10.40 2.87
CA PRO A 85 -9.24 -10.65 2.95
C PRO A 85 -9.89 -10.02 4.19
N THR A 86 -9.34 -8.93 4.73
CA THR A 86 -9.83 -8.24 5.93
C THR A 86 -10.90 -7.20 5.57
N ASN A 87 -12.10 -7.34 6.15
CA ASN A 87 -13.25 -6.48 5.83
C ASN A 87 -13.30 -5.12 6.57
N SER A 88 -12.28 -4.80 7.38
CA SER A 88 -12.26 -3.57 8.18
C SER A 88 -11.66 -2.39 7.41
N ASP A 89 -12.47 -1.36 7.17
CA ASP A 89 -12.04 -0.13 6.50
C ASP A 89 -11.06 0.69 7.36
N GLU A 90 -11.23 0.68 8.68
CA GLU A 90 -10.31 1.30 9.63
C GLU A 90 -8.88 0.75 9.51
N LEU A 91 -8.73 -0.56 9.30
CA LEU A 91 -7.42 -1.18 9.08
C LEU A 91 -6.82 -0.74 7.76
N ARG A 92 -7.63 -0.66 6.70
CA ARG A 92 -7.17 -0.22 5.39
C ARG A 92 -6.67 1.22 5.44
N THR A 93 -7.42 2.14 6.02
CA THR A 93 -7.02 3.54 6.14
C THR A 93 -5.72 3.70 6.95
N GLN A 94 -5.59 3.00 8.07
CA GLN A 94 -4.38 3.00 8.89
C GLN A 94 -3.19 2.36 8.16
N ALA A 95 -3.41 1.25 7.45
CA ALA A 95 -2.37 0.58 6.67
C ALA A 95 -1.94 1.41 5.45
N THR A 96 -2.85 2.15 4.81
CA THR A 96 -2.53 3.09 3.72
C THR A 96 -1.62 4.20 4.23
N ARG A 97 -1.96 4.78 5.38
CA ARG A 97 -1.12 5.77 6.06
C ARG A 97 0.26 5.20 6.39
N ALA A 98 0.33 3.98 6.92
CA ALA A 98 1.60 3.31 7.20
C ALA A 98 2.44 3.09 5.93
N ALA A 99 1.83 2.62 4.84
CA ALA A 99 2.51 2.41 3.56
C ALA A 99 3.06 3.72 2.96
N GLN A 100 2.30 4.81 3.05
CA GLN A 100 2.74 6.15 2.63
C GLN A 100 3.92 6.65 3.47
N CYS A 101 3.86 6.49 4.79
CA CYS A 101 4.95 6.85 5.69
C CYS A 101 6.23 6.04 5.40
N LEU A 102 6.10 4.74 5.13
CA LEU A 102 7.22 3.88 4.71
C LEU A 102 7.77 4.29 3.33
N TYR A 103 6.91 4.68 2.39
CA TYR A 103 7.31 5.19 1.08
C TYR A 103 8.14 6.47 1.18
N LEU A 104 7.65 7.48 1.91
CA LEU A 104 8.37 8.75 2.13
C LEU A 104 9.75 8.50 2.74
N ARG A 105 9.82 7.60 3.74
CA ARG A 105 11.08 7.19 4.32
C ARG A 105 12.01 6.53 3.30
N ALA A 106 11.50 5.59 2.49
CA ALA A 106 12.30 4.88 1.49
C ALA A 106 12.93 5.87 0.49
N MET A 107 12.17 6.90 0.11
CA MET A 107 12.63 8.01 -0.74
C MET A 107 13.75 8.80 -0.08
N GLU A 108 13.63 9.17 1.20
CA GLU A 108 14.69 9.89 1.91
C GLU A 108 15.99 9.06 2.03
N THR A 109 15.87 7.74 2.22
CA THR A 109 17.03 6.84 2.31
C THR A 109 17.58 6.40 0.95
N MET A 110 16.95 6.82 -0.16
CA MET A 110 17.32 6.47 -1.54
C MET A 110 17.48 4.95 -1.77
N ASP A 111 16.70 4.12 -1.08
CA ASP A 111 16.69 2.67 -1.29
C ASP A 111 15.70 2.34 -2.41
N ALA A 112 16.23 2.12 -3.62
CA ALA A 112 15.43 1.84 -4.81
C ALA A 112 14.49 0.63 -4.65
N ARG A 113 14.91 -0.43 -3.91
CA ARG A 113 14.08 -1.62 -3.69
C ARG A 113 12.90 -1.28 -2.79
N ALA A 114 13.15 -0.53 -1.72
CA ALA A 114 12.14 -0.10 -0.78
C ALA A 114 11.13 0.86 -1.43
N VAL A 115 11.62 1.79 -2.25
CA VAL A 115 10.79 2.74 -3.01
C VAL A 115 9.85 1.99 -3.95
N LEU A 116 10.37 1.06 -4.77
CA LEU A 116 9.56 0.30 -5.71
C LEU A 116 8.52 -0.56 -5.01
N ALA A 117 8.92 -1.27 -3.94
CA ALA A 117 8.01 -2.11 -3.17
C ALA A 117 6.88 -1.29 -2.53
N CYS A 118 7.19 -0.20 -1.84
CA CYS A 118 6.15 0.66 -1.25
C CYS A 118 5.25 1.29 -2.30
N ARG A 119 5.82 1.82 -3.39
CA ARG A 119 5.04 2.48 -4.44
C ARG A 119 4.07 1.52 -5.12
N SER A 120 4.50 0.28 -5.37
CA SER A 120 3.63 -0.75 -5.95
C SER A 120 2.45 -1.07 -5.02
N VAL A 121 2.69 -1.24 -3.72
CA VAL A 121 1.62 -1.49 -2.73
C VAL A 121 0.63 -0.32 -2.64
N VAL A 122 1.13 0.91 -2.57
CA VAL A 122 0.26 2.12 -2.51
C VAL A 122 -0.57 2.29 -3.77
N ARG A 123 -0.01 1.97 -4.95
CA ARG A 123 -0.77 2.00 -6.21
C ARG A 123 -1.84 0.92 -6.25
N LEU A 124 -1.50 -0.29 -5.82
CA LEU A 124 -2.46 -1.39 -5.77
C LEU A 124 -3.64 -1.10 -4.84
N SER A 125 -3.42 -0.43 -3.70
CA SER A 125 -4.52 -0.07 -2.81
C SER A 125 -5.48 0.95 -3.44
N GLN A 126 -4.97 1.87 -4.27
CA GLN A 126 -5.80 2.83 -5.01
C GLN A 126 -6.59 2.15 -6.13
N MET A 127 -5.94 1.23 -6.86
CA MET A 127 -6.59 0.47 -7.92
C MET A 127 -7.66 -0.50 -7.38
N ALA A 128 -7.51 -1.01 -6.15
CA ALA A 128 -8.53 -1.86 -5.53
C ALA A 128 -9.81 -1.08 -5.15
N GLU A 129 -9.74 0.25 -5.06
CA GLU A 129 -10.91 1.11 -4.83
C GLU A 129 -11.62 1.49 -6.14
N GLU A 130 -10.91 1.45 -7.27
CA GLU A 130 -11.48 1.67 -8.59
C GLU A 130 -12.10 0.36 -9.12
N PRO A 131 -13.42 0.30 -9.36
CA PRO A 131 -14.01 -0.85 -10.03
C PRO A 131 -13.34 -0.99 -11.40
N ILE A 132 -12.83 -2.18 -11.73
CA ILE A 132 -12.34 -2.47 -13.08
C ILE A 132 -13.52 -2.17 -14.02
N PRO A 133 -13.40 -1.20 -14.94
CA PRO A 133 -14.46 -0.91 -15.88
C PRO A 133 -14.76 -2.18 -16.66
N GLU A 134 -16.00 -2.66 -16.63
CA GLU A 134 -16.40 -3.77 -17.47
C GLU A 134 -16.10 -3.38 -18.93
N PRO A 135 -15.42 -4.23 -19.71
CA PRO A 135 -15.14 -3.91 -21.11
C PRO A 135 -16.47 -3.81 -21.85
N SER A 136 -16.89 -2.57 -22.16
CA SER A 136 -18.12 -2.28 -22.89
C SER A 136 -17.92 -2.60 -24.38
N PHE A 137 -18.08 -3.87 -24.74
CA PHE A 137 -18.11 -4.29 -26.15
C PHE A 137 -19.33 -3.74 -26.92
N SER A 138 -20.34 -3.16 -26.23
CA SER A 138 -21.59 -2.66 -26.83
C SER A 138 -21.35 -1.65 -27.95
N GLY A 139 -20.47 -0.67 -27.72
CA GLY A 139 -20.23 0.41 -28.70
C GLY A 139 -19.57 -0.09 -29.99
N ALA A 140 -18.68 -1.09 -29.90
CA ALA A 140 -18.05 -1.69 -31.07
C ALA A 140 -19.01 -2.57 -31.86
N VAL A 141 -19.91 -3.29 -31.16
CA VAL A 141 -20.93 -4.14 -31.81
C VAL A 141 -21.98 -3.29 -32.54
N GLU A 142 -22.42 -2.19 -31.94
CA GLU A 142 -23.40 -1.27 -32.55
C GLU A 142 -22.83 -0.57 -33.80
N ALA A 143 -21.57 -0.11 -33.74
CA ALA A 143 -20.91 0.50 -34.90
C ALA A 143 -20.73 -0.50 -36.05
N ASN A 144 -20.31 -1.73 -35.74
CA ASN A 144 -20.14 -2.79 -36.74
C ASN A 144 -21.49 -3.23 -37.35
N MET A 145 -22.57 -3.23 -36.58
CA MET A 145 -23.92 -3.55 -37.07
C MET A 145 -24.43 -2.47 -38.04
N ALA A 146 -24.24 -1.19 -37.70
CA ALA A 146 -24.63 -0.07 -38.54
C ALA A 146 -23.85 -0.04 -39.87
N GLU A 147 -22.54 -0.34 -39.84
CA GLU A 147 -21.73 -0.46 -41.06
C GLU A 147 -22.20 -1.63 -41.95
N LEU A 148 -22.56 -2.77 -41.36
CA LEU A 148 -23.07 -3.92 -42.10
C LEU A 148 -24.44 -3.62 -42.75
N GLU A 149 -25.32 -2.90 -42.07
CA GLU A 149 -26.60 -2.47 -42.61
C GLU A 149 -26.44 -1.45 -43.75
N ALA A 150 -25.51 -0.51 -43.62
CA ALA A 150 -25.17 0.44 -44.68
C ALA A 150 -24.60 -0.26 -45.93
N MET A 151 -23.73 -1.27 -45.75
CA MET A 151 -23.22 -2.07 -46.88
C MET A 151 -24.33 -2.87 -47.56
N ARG A 152 -25.26 -3.46 -46.79
CA ARG A 152 -26.43 -4.19 -47.34
C ARG A 152 -27.33 -3.27 -48.17
N ALA A 153 -27.59 -2.06 -47.70
CA ALA A 153 -28.42 -1.08 -48.41
C ALA A 153 -27.79 -0.66 -49.75
N ASN A 154 -26.47 -0.44 -49.80
CA ASN A 154 -25.76 -0.08 -51.03
C ASN A 154 -25.76 -1.21 -52.07
N ILE A 155 -25.65 -2.47 -51.66
CA ILE A 155 -25.72 -3.63 -52.57
C ILE A 155 -27.11 -3.77 -53.19
N LEU A 156 -28.18 -3.45 -52.43
CA LEU A 156 -29.55 -3.49 -52.93
C LEU A 156 -29.87 -2.31 -53.87
N SER A 157 -29.27 -1.14 -53.65
CA SER A 157 -29.45 0.03 -54.52
C SER A 157 -28.67 -0.05 -55.85
N GLY A 158 -27.57 -0.79 -55.91
CA GLY A 158 -26.74 -0.93 -57.12
C GLY A 158 -27.22 -1.99 -58.14
N LYS A 159 -28.41 -2.56 -57.93
CA LYS A 159 -28.97 -3.65 -58.74
C LYS A 159 -30.11 -3.24 -59.68
N ASN A 160 -30.35 -1.93 -59.84
CA ASN A 160 -31.30 -1.35 -60.81
C ASN A 160 -30.56 -0.68 -61.97
#